data_AF-A0A956KIG4-F1
#
_entry.id   AF-A0A956KIG4-F1
#
_cell.length_a   1.000
_cell.length_b   1.000
_cell.length_c   1.000
_cell.angle_alpha   90.00
_cell.angle_beta   90.00
_cell.angle_gamma   90.00
#
_symmetry.space_group_name_H-M   'P 1'
#
loop_
_entity.id
_entity.type
_entity.pdbx_description
1 polymer ?
#
loop_
_entity_poly.entity_id
_entity_poly.type
_entity_poly.pdbx_seq_one_letter_code
_entity_poly.pdbx_strand_id
1 'polypeptide(L)'
;MSLCLACGGGDPQGDEVGETVGDSTTGDESTTDAESSSDSGSTDDTTDATDTTTTTTTSSETDTTGEESDACADTVLPPRNGAQIIVSPGDAGTVFVDGNQTTLRAVVSSASEGDSILLEDGVYTFQEAGDGEYTGIYITTPNITLRSLSGDPTAVTLDSAYQGLGGQSGVITIDAPGVVVADIGVHRSIFHLVHLWANGDDAILHNLELVDGGQQFLKSSAGDGVIDGVQVSCSRFVMTDVGRDNAWGYGGQNSSTRCYTGGIDTHAS
;
A
#
# COMPACT_ATOMS: atom_id res chain seq x y z
N MET A 1 -22.79 -17.52 2.47
CA MET A 1 -22.75 -16.45 1.46
C MET A 1 -23.05 -15.16 2.20
N SER A 2 -22.00 -14.48 2.69
CA SER A 2 -22.16 -13.21 3.38
C SER A 2 -22.24 -12.12 2.32
N LEU A 3 -23.31 -11.34 2.36
CA LEU A 3 -23.59 -10.28 1.40
C LEU A 3 -22.60 -9.13 1.67
N CYS A 4 -21.64 -8.91 0.78
CA CYS A 4 -20.80 -7.73 0.80
C CYS A 4 -21.69 -6.55 0.44
N LEU A 5 -22.04 -5.72 1.43
CA LEU A 5 -22.83 -4.52 1.23
C LEU A 5 -21.99 -3.55 0.39
N ALA A 6 -22.45 -3.26 -0.83
CA ALA A 6 -21.82 -2.28 -1.71
C ALA A 6 -21.71 -0.93 -0.99
N CYS A 7 -20.54 -0.30 -1.03
CA CYS A 7 -20.28 1.00 -0.44
C CYS A 7 -21.24 2.04 -1.07
N GLY A 8 -22.28 2.43 -0.33
CA GLY A 8 -23.15 3.53 -0.70
C GLY A 8 -22.41 4.85 -0.49
N GLY A 9 -22.34 5.67 -1.55
CA GLY A 9 -21.71 6.98 -1.53
C GLY A 9 -22.36 7.89 -0.49
N GLY A 10 -21.65 8.13 0.60
CA GLY A 10 -21.91 9.21 1.55
C GLY A 10 -20.66 10.07 1.63
N ASP A 11 -20.73 11.26 1.05
CA ASP A 11 -19.70 12.30 1.10
C ASP A 11 -19.54 12.79 2.55
N PRO A 12 -18.39 12.64 3.23
CA PRO A 12 -18.16 13.29 4.50
C PRO A 12 -17.54 14.67 4.26
N GLN A 13 -18.30 15.72 4.56
CA GLN A 13 -17.73 17.04 4.79
C GLN A 13 -16.81 16.96 6.01
N GLY A 14 -15.51 17.21 5.79
CA GLY A 14 -14.53 17.31 6.86
C GLY A 14 -14.60 18.69 7.52
N ASP A 15 -14.88 18.72 8.82
CA ASP A 15 -14.57 19.84 9.69
C ASP A 15 -13.11 19.69 10.16
N GLU A 16 -12.26 20.65 9.79
CA GLU A 16 -10.92 20.81 10.33
C GLU A 16 -11.02 21.22 11.81
N VAL A 17 -10.48 20.39 12.71
CA VAL A 17 -10.34 20.75 14.12
C VAL A 17 -8.90 21.21 14.36
N GLY A 18 -8.72 22.53 14.44
CA GLY A 18 -7.45 23.15 14.80
C GLY A 18 -7.06 22.87 16.26
N GLU A 19 -5.85 22.38 16.46
CA GLU A 19 -5.24 22.21 17.78
C GLU A 19 -5.01 23.59 18.43
N THR A 20 -5.64 23.83 19.57
CA THR A 20 -5.37 24.97 20.44
C THR A 20 -4.64 24.50 21.70
N VAL A 21 -3.55 25.20 22.00
CA VAL A 21 -2.65 25.00 23.14
C VAL A 21 -3.43 25.17 24.46
N GLY A 22 -3.42 24.13 25.29
CA GLY A 22 -4.08 24.12 26.59
C GLY A 22 -3.27 24.83 27.67
N ASP A 23 -3.82 25.93 28.18
CA ASP A 23 -3.51 26.52 29.49
C ASP A 23 -4.56 26.09 30.52
N SER A 24 -4.13 25.88 31.75
CA SER A 24 -4.91 25.32 32.84
C SER A 24 -5.95 26.30 33.37
N THR A 25 -7.13 25.81 33.76
CA THR A 25 -7.80 26.26 34.99
C THR A 25 -8.98 25.34 35.37
N THR A 26 -9.13 25.23 36.68
CA THR A 26 -10.13 24.54 37.50
C THR A 26 -11.56 25.11 37.42
N GLY A 27 -12.57 24.25 37.66
CA GLY A 27 -13.92 24.63 38.11
C GLY A 27 -14.98 23.67 37.54
N ASP A 28 -15.55 22.74 38.31
CA ASP A 28 -16.65 22.89 39.29
C ASP A 28 -18.05 22.69 38.67
N GLU A 29 -18.95 22.19 39.51
CA GLU A 29 -20.17 21.41 39.36
C GLU A 29 -21.29 21.85 38.39
N SER A 30 -22.12 20.86 38.00
CA SER A 30 -23.59 20.84 38.19
C SER A 30 -24.44 20.40 36.98
N THR A 31 -25.15 19.29 37.19
CA THR A 31 -26.46 18.80 36.70
C THR A 31 -27.22 19.52 35.57
N THR A 32 -27.83 18.74 34.65
CA THR A 32 -29.30 18.65 34.49
C THR A 32 -29.72 17.52 33.54
N ASP A 33 -30.80 16.83 33.93
CA ASP A 33 -31.58 15.87 33.16
C ASP A 33 -32.32 16.53 31.97
N ALA A 34 -32.56 15.78 30.89
CA ALA A 34 -33.76 15.92 30.06
C ALA A 34 -33.95 14.70 29.15
N GLU A 35 -34.99 13.94 29.46
CA GLU A 35 -35.64 12.94 28.62
C GLU A 35 -36.24 13.58 27.36
N SER A 36 -36.28 12.85 26.23
CA SER A 36 -37.48 12.83 25.36
C SER A 36 -37.45 11.66 24.37
N SER A 37 -38.44 10.80 24.56
CA SER A 37 -39.03 9.80 23.65
C SER A 37 -39.58 10.37 22.33
N SER A 38 -39.58 9.55 21.27
CA SER A 38 -40.56 9.46 20.15
C SER A 38 -39.86 8.91 18.89
N ASP A 39 -40.43 8.13 17.97
CA ASP A 39 -41.72 7.48 17.80
C ASP A 39 -41.64 6.68 16.47
N SER A 40 -42.42 5.60 16.41
CA SER A 40 -43.02 4.86 15.30
C SER A 40 -42.53 4.98 13.83
N GLY A 41 -42.37 3.80 13.22
CA GLY A 41 -43.18 3.43 12.06
C GLY A 41 -42.51 3.46 10.69
N SER A 42 -42.33 2.31 10.06
CA SER A 42 -43.22 1.85 8.98
C SER A 42 -42.62 0.63 8.28
N THR A 43 -43.41 -0.44 8.27
CA THR A 43 -43.30 -1.56 7.33
C THR A 43 -43.59 -1.08 5.92
N ASP A 44 -42.83 -1.54 4.92
CA ASP A 44 -43.40 -1.72 3.59
C ASP A 44 -42.81 -2.95 2.90
N ASP A 45 -43.74 -3.76 2.43
CA ASP A 45 -43.62 -5.10 1.89
C ASP A 45 -43.89 -4.96 0.39
N THR A 46 -42.86 -5.11 -0.45
CA THR A 46 -43.04 -5.13 -1.90
C THR A 46 -42.26 -6.28 -2.51
N THR A 47 -42.98 -7.39 -2.65
CA THR A 47 -42.71 -8.44 -3.63
C THR A 47 -42.89 -7.87 -5.04
N ASP A 48 -41.81 -7.74 -5.80
CA ASP A 48 -41.89 -7.57 -7.24
C ASP A 48 -41.13 -8.71 -7.94
N ALA A 49 -41.89 -9.48 -8.71
CA ALA A 49 -41.43 -10.64 -9.45
C ALA A 49 -41.12 -10.17 -10.88
N THR A 50 -39.85 -9.97 -11.19
CA THR A 50 -39.42 -9.66 -12.56
C THR A 50 -38.84 -10.88 -13.25
N ASP A 51 -39.61 -11.33 -14.23
CA ASP A 51 -39.35 -12.37 -15.22
C ASP A 51 -38.01 -12.12 -15.94
N THR A 52 -37.05 -13.03 -15.77
CA THR A 52 -35.71 -12.94 -16.38
C THR A 52 -35.65 -13.81 -17.62
N THR A 53 -35.95 -13.20 -18.77
CA THR A 53 -35.80 -13.80 -20.10
C THR A 53 -34.32 -13.98 -20.41
N THR A 54 -33.82 -15.21 -20.22
CA THR A 54 -32.45 -15.60 -20.57
C THR A 54 -32.32 -15.65 -22.10
N THR A 55 -31.71 -14.62 -22.68
CA THR A 55 -31.36 -14.58 -24.10
C THR A 55 -29.90 -14.99 -24.23
N THR A 56 -29.65 -16.25 -24.55
CA THR A 56 -28.30 -16.78 -24.81
C THR A 56 -27.82 -16.28 -26.18
N THR A 57 -27.19 -15.11 -26.22
CA THR A 57 -26.39 -14.67 -27.37
C THR A 57 -25.01 -15.30 -27.27
N THR A 58 -24.82 -16.39 -28.01
CA THR A 58 -23.52 -16.99 -28.30
C THR A 58 -22.77 -16.06 -29.26
N SER A 59 -22.02 -15.11 -28.72
CA SER A 59 -21.01 -14.36 -29.47
C SER A 59 -19.76 -15.22 -29.56
N SER A 60 -19.48 -15.76 -30.76
CA SER A 60 -18.16 -16.30 -31.08
C SER A 60 -17.17 -15.15 -31.15
N GLU A 61 -16.57 -14.82 -30.02
CA GLU A 61 -15.40 -13.98 -29.98
C GLU A 61 -14.24 -14.79 -30.56
N THR A 62 -13.74 -14.31 -31.70
CA THR A 62 -12.55 -14.87 -32.33
C THR A 62 -11.40 -14.39 -31.47
N ASP A 63 -10.81 -15.32 -30.70
CA ASP A 63 -9.55 -15.16 -29.96
C ASP A 63 -8.45 -14.79 -30.98
N THR A 64 -8.38 -13.51 -31.31
CA THR A 64 -7.16 -12.92 -31.83
C THR A 64 -6.20 -12.91 -30.65
N THR A 65 -5.33 -13.91 -30.61
CA THR A 65 -4.09 -13.89 -29.83
C THR A 65 -3.26 -12.71 -30.33
N GLY A 66 -3.66 -11.50 -29.94
CA GLY A 66 -2.85 -10.31 -30.10
C GLY A 66 -1.60 -10.59 -29.30
N GLU A 67 -0.46 -10.56 -29.97
CA GLU A 67 0.84 -10.43 -29.30
C GLU A 67 0.68 -9.26 -28.32
N GLU A 68 0.57 -9.58 -27.03
CA GLU A 68 0.56 -8.57 -25.98
C GLU A 68 1.79 -7.71 -26.25
N SER A 69 1.56 -6.42 -26.52
CA SER A 69 2.65 -5.54 -26.85
C SER A 69 3.67 -5.62 -25.72
N ASP A 70 4.90 -5.97 -26.05
CA ASP A 70 6.03 -6.13 -25.14
C ASP A 70 6.52 -4.78 -24.55
N ALA A 71 5.62 -3.79 -24.48
CA ALA A 71 5.87 -2.44 -23.99
C ALA A 71 6.40 -2.41 -22.55
N CYS A 72 6.27 -3.53 -21.83
CA CYS A 72 6.83 -3.70 -20.50
C CYS A 72 8.27 -4.19 -20.49
N ALA A 73 8.71 -5.02 -21.44
CA ALA A 73 10.11 -5.46 -21.51
C ALA A 73 11.07 -4.35 -21.96
N ASP A 74 10.56 -3.32 -22.65
CA ASP A 74 11.38 -2.24 -23.23
C ASP A 74 11.78 -1.14 -22.21
N THR A 75 11.34 -1.21 -20.95
CA THR A 75 11.70 -0.18 -19.97
C THR A 75 13.15 -0.35 -19.52
N VAL A 76 14.00 0.59 -19.92
CA VAL A 76 15.40 0.65 -19.49
C VAL A 76 15.49 1.39 -18.16
N LEU A 77 15.75 0.66 -17.07
CA LEU A 77 16.04 1.27 -15.77
C LEU A 77 17.31 2.13 -15.84
N PRO A 78 17.38 3.26 -15.11
CA PRO A 78 18.54 4.14 -15.16
C PRO A 78 19.80 3.39 -14.69
N PRO A 79 20.93 3.52 -15.40
CA PRO A 79 22.17 2.86 -15.01
C PRO A 79 22.64 3.37 -13.64
N ARG A 80 23.17 2.45 -12.84
CA ARG A 80 23.68 2.70 -11.50
C ARG A 80 25.18 2.47 -11.46
N ASN A 81 25.91 3.42 -10.88
CA ASN A 81 27.38 3.39 -10.81
C ASN A 81 27.91 2.85 -9.47
N GLY A 82 27.03 2.56 -8.51
CA GLY A 82 27.39 1.99 -7.22
C GLY A 82 27.60 0.46 -7.28
N ALA A 83 27.72 -0.14 -6.10
CA ALA A 83 27.90 -1.57 -5.95
C ALA A 83 26.62 -2.34 -6.29
N GLN A 84 26.78 -3.58 -6.75
CA GLN A 84 25.70 -4.55 -6.77
C GLN A 84 25.75 -5.39 -5.50
N ILE A 85 24.69 -5.34 -4.71
CA ILE A 85 24.54 -6.07 -3.45
C ILE A 85 23.55 -7.20 -3.70
N ILE A 86 24.05 -8.44 -3.79
CA ILE A 86 23.20 -9.61 -3.95
C ILE A 86 22.66 -10.03 -2.58
N VAL A 87 21.34 -10.17 -2.48
CA VAL A 87 20.64 -10.51 -1.24
C VAL A 87 19.79 -11.74 -1.47
N SER A 88 20.00 -12.78 -0.66
CA SER A 88 19.16 -13.99 -0.68
C SER A 88 18.25 -14.05 0.54
N PRO A 89 17.06 -14.67 0.43
CA PRO A 89 16.15 -14.80 1.57
C PRO A 89 16.76 -15.74 2.63
N GLY A 90 16.55 -15.40 3.91
CA GLY A 90 16.94 -16.24 5.05
C GLY A 90 15.73 -16.82 5.79
N ASP A 91 15.94 -17.16 7.07
CA ASP A 91 14.83 -17.42 7.99
C ASP A 91 13.96 -16.17 8.18
N ALA A 92 12.79 -16.32 8.80
CA ALA A 92 11.81 -15.25 8.98
C ALA A 92 12.44 -13.94 9.49
N GLY A 93 12.26 -12.86 8.72
CA GLY A 93 12.80 -11.54 9.05
C GLY A 93 14.29 -11.33 8.75
N THR A 94 14.97 -12.32 8.16
CA THR A 94 16.42 -12.28 7.88
C THR A 94 16.73 -12.51 6.40
N VAL A 95 17.92 -12.08 6.00
CA VAL A 95 18.49 -12.25 4.66
C VAL A 95 19.97 -12.60 4.76
N PHE A 96 20.57 -13.08 3.68
CA PHE A 96 22.02 -13.23 3.58
C PHE A 96 22.63 -12.30 2.53
N VAL A 97 23.76 -11.70 2.89
CA VAL A 97 24.65 -10.95 1.98
C VAL A 97 26.06 -11.51 2.14
N ASP A 98 26.64 -12.02 1.05
CA ASP A 98 27.95 -12.68 1.04
C ASP A 98 28.09 -13.78 2.12
N GLY A 99 27.00 -14.52 2.36
CA GLY A 99 26.93 -15.58 3.37
C GLY A 99 26.77 -15.12 4.81
N ASN A 100 26.69 -13.80 5.07
CA ASN A 100 26.44 -13.25 6.40
C ASN A 100 24.95 -12.96 6.59
N GLN A 101 24.38 -13.43 7.71
CA GLN A 101 22.98 -13.17 8.05
C GLN A 101 22.79 -11.74 8.56
N THR A 102 21.76 -11.06 8.08
CA THR A 102 21.35 -9.71 8.48
C THR A 102 19.83 -9.54 8.25
N THR A 103 19.31 -8.32 8.25
CA THR A 103 17.94 -8.00 7.84
C THR A 103 17.93 -7.19 6.55
N LEU A 104 16.86 -7.30 5.75
CA LEU A 104 16.73 -6.49 4.53
C LEU A 104 16.75 -4.99 4.85
N ARG A 105 16.15 -4.60 5.99
CA ARG A 105 16.21 -3.23 6.52
C ARG A 105 17.65 -2.73 6.68
N ALA A 106 18.51 -3.54 7.30
CA ALA A 106 19.91 -3.18 7.52
C ALA A 106 20.71 -3.10 6.21
N VAL A 107 20.39 -3.94 5.22
CA VAL A 107 21.01 -3.85 3.88
C VAL A 107 20.63 -2.53 3.21
N VAL A 108 19.35 -2.21 3.17
CA VAL A 108 18.83 -0.97 2.56
C VAL A 108 19.39 0.27 3.26
N SER A 109 19.41 0.30 4.59
CA SER A 109 19.91 1.46 5.35
C SER A 109 21.41 1.66 5.25
N SER A 110 22.17 0.64 4.85
CA SER A 110 23.64 0.70 4.73
C SER A 110 24.12 0.91 3.30
N ALA A 111 23.21 0.89 2.32
CA ALA A 111 23.53 1.06 0.92
C ALA A 111 24.01 2.49 0.64
N SER A 112 24.98 2.62 -0.25
CA SER A 112 25.51 3.90 -0.71
C SER A 112 24.73 4.42 -1.92
N GLU A 113 24.80 5.73 -2.15
CA GLU A 113 24.16 6.33 -3.32
C GLU A 113 24.57 5.64 -4.62
N GLY A 114 23.57 5.27 -5.42
CA GLY A 114 23.80 4.56 -6.67
C GLY A 114 24.01 3.05 -6.53
N ASP A 115 23.91 2.46 -5.34
CA ASP A 115 23.95 1.00 -5.19
C ASP A 115 22.69 0.34 -5.78
N SER A 116 22.85 -0.89 -6.26
CA SER A 116 21.79 -1.77 -6.72
C SER A 116 21.69 -2.99 -5.81
N ILE A 117 20.58 -3.11 -5.09
CA ILE A 117 20.22 -4.25 -4.26
C ILE A 117 19.45 -5.22 -5.15
N LEU A 118 20.04 -6.38 -5.43
CA LEU A 118 19.49 -7.43 -6.28
C LEU A 118 19.02 -8.59 -5.41
N LEU A 119 17.71 -8.84 -5.41
CA LEU A 119 17.06 -9.87 -4.61
C LEU A 119 17.00 -11.18 -5.39
N GLU A 120 17.57 -12.25 -4.83
CA GLU A 120 17.34 -13.61 -5.34
C GLU A 120 15.88 -14.04 -5.11
N ASP A 121 15.41 -15.00 -5.90
CA ASP A 121 14.03 -15.50 -5.81
C ASP A 121 13.69 -16.00 -4.40
N GLY A 122 12.52 -15.60 -3.90
CA GLY A 122 11.95 -16.08 -2.66
C GLY A 122 11.12 -15.05 -1.92
N VAL A 123 10.75 -15.41 -0.68
CA VAL A 123 9.89 -14.59 0.17
C VAL A 123 10.71 -13.94 1.27
N TYR A 124 10.65 -12.62 1.31
CA TYR A 124 11.30 -11.77 2.29
C TYR A 124 10.23 -11.29 3.27
N THR A 125 10.32 -11.79 4.50
CA THR A 125 9.44 -11.37 5.59
C THR A 125 10.13 -10.34 6.46
N PHE A 126 9.35 -9.62 7.26
CA PHE A 126 9.85 -8.62 8.19
C PHE A 126 9.68 -9.08 9.63
N GLN A 127 10.59 -8.63 10.50
CA GLN A 127 10.38 -8.70 11.94
C GLN A 127 9.60 -7.46 12.34
N GLU A 128 8.54 -7.68 13.12
CA GLU A 128 7.78 -6.59 13.71
C GLU A 128 8.72 -5.71 14.53
N ALA A 129 8.74 -4.42 14.20
CA ALA A 129 9.63 -3.46 14.82
C ALA A 129 9.10 -3.06 16.21
N GLY A 130 10.01 -2.64 17.10
CA GLY A 130 9.63 -2.20 18.43
C GLY A 130 8.89 -0.85 18.43
N ASP A 131 8.46 -0.41 19.61
CA ASP A 131 7.81 0.89 19.78
C ASP A 131 8.67 2.03 19.20
N GLY A 132 8.10 2.82 18.29
CA GLY A 132 8.78 3.94 17.63
C GLY A 132 9.66 3.56 16.44
N GLU A 133 9.75 2.28 16.09
CA GLU A 133 10.43 1.80 14.88
C GLU A 133 9.44 1.54 13.74
N TYR A 134 9.94 1.08 12.58
CA TYR A 134 9.13 0.73 11.42
C TYR A 134 9.37 -0.73 10.96
N THR A 135 8.31 -1.45 10.61
CA THR A 135 8.37 -2.76 9.93
C THR A 135 8.38 -2.52 8.43
N GLY A 136 9.21 -3.26 7.67
CA GLY A 136 9.47 -2.97 6.26
C GLY A 136 10.86 -2.35 6.02
N ILE A 137 11.02 -1.69 4.87
CA ILE A 137 12.24 -0.97 4.46
C ILE A 137 11.96 0.52 4.27
N TYR A 138 12.97 1.34 4.60
CA TYR A 138 12.91 2.79 4.47
C TYR A 138 14.14 3.26 3.71
N ILE A 139 13.94 3.78 2.50
CA ILE A 139 15.00 4.19 1.58
C ILE A 139 15.20 5.70 1.70
N THR A 140 16.25 6.11 2.42
CA THR A 140 16.64 7.52 2.61
C THR A 140 17.88 7.93 1.81
N THR A 141 18.48 6.99 1.09
CA THR A 141 19.66 7.25 0.27
C THR A 141 19.23 7.45 -1.19
N PRO A 142 19.65 8.55 -1.85
CA PRO A 142 19.29 8.79 -3.25
C PRO A 142 19.77 7.69 -4.18
N ASN A 143 19.13 7.59 -5.34
CA ASN A 143 19.62 6.79 -6.46
C ASN A 143 19.82 5.28 -6.18
N ILE A 144 19.19 4.74 -5.13
CA ILE A 144 19.16 3.31 -4.86
C ILE A 144 18.28 2.61 -5.90
N THR A 145 18.70 1.41 -6.31
CA THR A 145 17.84 0.47 -7.04
C THR A 145 17.58 -0.77 -6.21
N LEU A 146 16.33 -1.11 -5.98
CA LEU A 146 15.90 -2.38 -5.41
C LEU A 146 15.17 -3.17 -6.50
N ARG A 147 15.66 -4.37 -6.83
CA ARG A 147 14.99 -5.19 -7.85
C ARG A 147 15.19 -6.68 -7.66
N SER A 148 14.32 -7.48 -8.28
CA SER A 148 14.60 -8.90 -8.46
C SER A 148 15.82 -9.12 -9.36
N LEU A 149 16.59 -10.15 -9.05
CA LEU A 149 17.70 -10.65 -9.85
C LEU A 149 17.20 -11.38 -11.11
N SER A 150 16.03 -12.03 -11.04
CA SER A 150 15.44 -12.78 -12.17
C SER A 150 14.64 -11.88 -13.13
N GLY A 151 14.18 -10.72 -12.66
CA GLY A 151 13.31 -9.83 -13.43
C GLY A 151 11.82 -10.25 -13.41
N ASP A 152 11.48 -11.29 -12.66
CA ASP A 152 10.10 -11.76 -12.48
C ASP A 152 9.52 -11.23 -11.16
N PRO A 153 8.46 -10.38 -11.20
CA PRO A 153 7.85 -9.83 -9.99
C PRO A 153 7.15 -10.88 -9.13
N THR A 154 6.81 -12.03 -9.68
CA THR A 154 6.18 -13.12 -8.91
C THR A 154 7.21 -14.00 -8.20
N ALA A 155 8.50 -13.89 -8.57
CA ALA A 155 9.58 -14.70 -8.00
C ALA A 155 10.16 -14.11 -6.72
N VAL A 156 10.01 -12.81 -6.49
CA VAL A 156 10.45 -12.12 -5.26
C VAL A 156 9.25 -11.47 -4.58
N THR A 157 8.95 -11.85 -3.35
CA THR A 157 7.85 -11.27 -2.58
C THR A 157 8.36 -10.62 -1.30
N LEU A 158 8.15 -9.31 -1.15
CA LEU A 158 8.25 -8.61 0.12
C LEU A 158 6.91 -8.69 0.85
N ASP A 159 6.87 -9.39 1.97
CA ASP A 159 5.62 -9.75 2.62
C ASP A 159 5.60 -9.32 4.09
N SER A 160 4.76 -8.32 4.38
CA SER A 160 4.59 -7.83 5.76
C SER A 160 3.62 -8.69 6.57
N ALA A 161 2.81 -9.54 5.94
CA ALA A 161 1.81 -10.36 6.60
C ALA A 161 0.88 -9.56 7.54
N TYR A 162 0.57 -8.31 7.17
CA TYR A 162 -0.19 -7.34 7.98
C TYR A 162 0.42 -7.04 9.36
N GLN A 163 1.73 -7.22 9.53
CA GLN A 163 2.41 -6.79 10.76
C GLN A 163 2.25 -5.28 10.96
N GLY A 164 2.31 -4.85 12.23
CA GLY A 164 2.32 -3.43 12.57
C GLY A 164 3.51 -2.74 11.90
N LEU A 165 3.23 -1.81 10.98
CA LEU A 165 4.29 -1.15 10.23
C LEU A 165 5.01 -0.06 11.02
N GLY A 166 4.42 0.50 12.08
CA GLY A 166 5.01 1.61 12.83
C GLY A 166 5.19 2.88 11.97
N GLY A 167 5.31 4.03 12.61
CA GLY A 167 5.78 5.27 11.97
C GLY A 167 5.06 5.77 10.70
N GLN A 168 3.74 5.52 10.51
CA GLN A 168 3.01 5.86 9.26
C GLN A 168 3.73 5.39 7.99
N SER A 169 4.41 4.24 8.05
CA SER A 169 5.26 3.70 6.98
C SER A 169 4.58 2.58 6.20
N GLY A 170 5.18 2.25 5.06
CA GLY A 170 4.79 1.15 4.19
C GLY A 170 5.72 -0.04 4.27
N VAL A 171 5.39 -1.10 3.53
CA VAL A 171 6.34 -2.21 3.32
C VAL A 171 7.62 -1.66 2.67
N ILE A 172 7.45 -0.75 1.71
CA ILE A 172 8.49 0.07 1.14
C ILE A 172 8.14 1.54 1.37
N THR A 173 8.96 2.25 2.14
CA THR A 173 8.92 3.72 2.22
C THR A 173 10.12 4.30 1.48
N ILE A 174 9.87 5.30 0.62
CA ILE A 174 10.86 6.01 -0.18
C ILE A 174 10.86 7.47 0.26
N ASP A 175 11.99 7.92 0.79
CA ASP A 175 12.24 9.30 1.22
C ASP A 175 13.59 9.78 0.68
N ALA A 176 13.80 9.55 -0.61
CA ALA A 176 14.96 10.02 -1.33
C ALA A 176 14.66 10.07 -2.83
N PRO A 177 15.31 10.98 -3.57
CA PRO A 177 15.04 11.15 -4.97
C PRO A 177 15.67 10.05 -5.82
N GLY A 178 15.05 9.80 -6.98
CA GLY A 178 15.59 8.95 -8.02
C GLY A 178 15.70 7.48 -7.61
N VAL A 179 14.92 7.02 -6.63
CA VAL A 179 14.89 5.61 -6.22
C VAL A 179 14.16 4.76 -7.28
N VAL A 180 14.70 3.58 -7.58
CA VAL A 180 14.05 2.60 -8.46
C VAL A 180 13.63 1.38 -7.63
N VAL A 181 12.38 0.97 -7.79
CA VAL A 181 11.86 -0.31 -7.31
C VAL A 181 11.30 -1.06 -8.52
N ALA A 182 11.85 -2.23 -8.82
CA ALA A 182 11.47 -2.96 -10.03
C ALA A 182 11.38 -4.47 -9.86
N ASP A 183 10.50 -5.10 -10.63
CA ASP A 183 10.45 -6.56 -10.78
C ASP A 183 10.22 -7.31 -9.45
N ILE A 184 9.39 -6.78 -8.55
CA ILE A 184 9.11 -7.43 -7.25
C ILE A 184 7.63 -7.39 -6.89
N GLY A 185 7.20 -8.40 -6.14
CA GLY A 185 5.92 -8.45 -5.46
C GLY A 185 6.00 -7.78 -4.09
N VAL A 186 5.00 -6.98 -3.73
CA VAL A 186 4.84 -6.35 -2.40
C VAL A 186 3.47 -6.69 -1.87
N HIS A 187 3.43 -7.47 -0.78
CA HIS A 187 2.24 -8.16 -0.33
C HIS A 187 1.86 -7.77 1.10
N ARG A 188 0.55 -7.71 1.34
CA ARG A 188 -0.09 -7.75 2.67
C ARG A 188 0.44 -6.70 3.64
N SER A 189 0.00 -5.47 3.45
CA SER A 189 0.29 -4.35 4.36
C SER A 189 -0.92 -3.99 5.20
N ILE A 190 -0.74 -3.66 6.48
CA ILE A 190 -1.82 -3.07 7.27
C ILE A 190 -2.19 -1.66 6.77
N PHE A 191 -1.24 -0.91 6.21
CA PHE A 191 -1.46 0.42 5.62
C PHE A 191 -1.27 0.35 4.11
N HIS A 192 -0.28 1.09 3.60
CA HIS A 192 0.09 1.11 2.20
C HIS A 192 1.22 0.14 1.87
N LEU A 193 1.29 -0.34 0.63
CA LEU A 193 2.38 -1.23 0.19
C LEU A 193 3.63 -0.41 -0.12
N VAL A 194 3.46 0.67 -0.89
CA VAL A 194 4.52 1.63 -1.21
C VAL A 194 4.12 3.02 -0.71
N HIS A 195 5.03 3.70 -0.04
CA HIS A 195 4.86 5.07 0.46
C HIS A 195 5.97 5.97 -0.04
N LEU A 196 5.61 6.95 -0.86
CA LEU A 196 6.48 8.07 -1.22
C LEU A 196 6.32 9.13 -0.15
N TRP A 197 7.39 9.43 0.57
CA TRP A 197 7.43 10.35 1.68
C TRP A 197 8.37 11.51 1.38
N ALA A 198 7.97 12.73 1.74
CA ALA A 198 8.76 13.97 1.71
C ALA A 198 9.65 14.20 0.47
N ASN A 199 10.80 13.52 0.37
CA ASN A 199 11.80 13.66 -0.70
C ASN A 199 11.72 12.56 -1.78
N GLY A 200 10.58 11.88 -1.94
CA GLY A 200 10.38 10.77 -2.88
C GLY A 200 10.29 11.13 -4.37
N ASP A 201 10.91 12.22 -4.81
CA ASP A 201 10.90 12.70 -6.20
C ASP A 201 11.56 11.71 -7.16
N ASP A 202 11.18 11.78 -8.45
CA ASP A 202 11.81 11.03 -9.54
C ASP A 202 11.85 9.51 -9.32
N ALA A 203 10.99 8.98 -8.46
CA ALA A 203 10.93 7.55 -8.16
C ALA A 203 10.39 6.76 -9.37
N ILE A 204 10.98 5.61 -9.66
CA ILE A 204 10.51 4.70 -10.71
C ILE A 204 10.04 3.41 -10.07
N LEU A 205 8.74 3.13 -10.20
CA LEU A 205 8.08 1.92 -9.76
C LEU A 205 7.68 1.11 -11.00
N HIS A 206 8.43 0.06 -11.30
CA HIS A 206 8.30 -0.66 -12.56
C HIS A 206 8.03 -2.15 -12.36
N ASN A 207 7.09 -2.71 -13.12
CA ASN A 207 6.83 -4.15 -13.12
C ASN A 207 6.66 -4.72 -11.70
N LEU A 208 5.81 -4.08 -10.89
CA LEU A 208 5.53 -4.51 -9.52
C LEU A 208 4.26 -5.36 -9.47
N GLU A 209 4.22 -6.35 -8.57
CA GLU A 209 2.97 -7.01 -8.18
C GLU A 209 2.55 -6.53 -6.78
N LEU A 210 1.62 -5.59 -6.72
CA LEU A 210 1.12 -5.02 -5.47
C LEU A 210 -0.15 -5.77 -5.06
N VAL A 211 -0.09 -6.47 -3.94
CA VAL A 211 -1.18 -7.36 -3.48
C VAL A 211 -1.60 -7.02 -2.07
N ASP A 212 -2.90 -6.77 -1.90
CA ASP A 212 -3.56 -6.67 -0.60
C ASP A 212 -3.00 -5.59 0.35
N GLY A 213 -3.02 -4.33 -0.09
CA GLY A 213 -2.84 -3.18 0.80
C GLY A 213 -4.08 -2.93 1.67
N GLY A 214 -3.91 -2.78 2.99
CA GLY A 214 -4.99 -2.51 3.94
C GLY A 214 -5.60 -1.12 3.79
N GLN A 215 -4.86 -0.17 3.19
CA GLN A 215 -5.33 1.15 2.74
C GLN A 215 -5.04 1.34 1.23
N GLN A 216 -4.21 2.31 0.85
CA GLN A 216 -3.82 2.56 -0.55
C GLN A 216 -2.66 1.66 -0.96
N PHE A 217 -2.57 1.26 -2.23
CA PHE A 217 -1.45 0.42 -2.67
C PHE A 217 -0.19 1.26 -2.81
N LEU A 218 -0.36 2.47 -3.36
CA LEU A 218 0.66 3.49 -3.45
C LEU A 218 0.14 4.77 -2.79
N LYS A 219 0.89 5.29 -1.83
CA LYS A 219 0.61 6.56 -1.16
C LYS A 219 1.73 7.54 -1.46
N SER A 220 1.38 8.79 -1.70
CA SER A 220 2.31 9.92 -1.62
C SER A 220 1.92 10.85 -0.47
N SER A 221 2.91 11.36 0.25
CA SER A 221 2.73 12.33 1.35
C SER A 221 3.96 13.24 1.41
N ALA A 222 3.84 14.41 0.79
CA ALA A 222 4.96 15.35 0.65
C ALA A 222 5.15 16.28 1.87
N GLY A 223 4.24 16.25 2.85
CA GLY A 223 4.17 17.30 3.88
C GLY A 223 3.92 18.66 3.23
N ASP A 224 4.67 19.69 3.62
CA ASP A 224 4.55 21.03 3.00
C ASP A 224 5.22 21.11 1.61
N GLY A 225 5.81 20.02 1.13
CA GLY A 225 6.55 19.94 -0.13
C GLY A 225 5.71 19.44 -1.32
N VAL A 226 6.42 19.07 -2.38
CA VAL A 226 5.87 18.40 -3.57
C VAL A 226 6.73 17.17 -3.84
N ILE A 227 6.09 16.07 -4.23
CA ILE A 227 6.74 14.90 -4.81
C ILE A 227 6.37 14.89 -6.30
N ASP A 228 7.35 15.02 -7.17
CA ASP A 228 7.18 15.11 -8.64
C ASP A 228 8.06 14.09 -9.37
N GLY A 229 7.83 13.91 -10.68
CA GLY A 229 8.66 13.07 -11.54
C GLY A 229 8.49 11.56 -11.32
N VAL A 230 7.54 11.14 -10.48
CA VAL A 230 7.30 9.72 -10.17
C VAL A 230 6.68 9.00 -11.38
N GLN A 231 7.26 7.86 -11.73
CA GLN A 231 6.75 6.98 -12.77
C GLN A 231 6.28 5.65 -12.17
N VAL A 232 5.06 5.25 -12.51
CA VAL A 232 4.56 3.89 -12.28
C VAL A 232 4.26 3.25 -13.62
N SER A 233 4.89 2.12 -13.93
CA SER A 233 4.70 1.43 -15.20
C SER A 233 4.67 -0.09 -15.03
N CYS A 234 3.91 -0.77 -15.90
CA CYS A 234 3.85 -2.23 -15.97
C CYS A 234 3.52 -2.96 -14.67
N SER A 235 2.91 -2.26 -13.71
CA SER A 235 2.62 -2.80 -12.40
C SER A 235 1.18 -3.29 -12.30
N ARG A 236 0.99 -4.35 -11.53
CA ARG A 236 -0.31 -4.98 -11.28
C ARG A 236 -0.76 -4.69 -9.85
N PHE A 237 -2.03 -4.32 -9.70
CA PHE A 237 -2.66 -4.02 -8.42
C PHE A 237 -3.77 -5.05 -8.20
N VAL A 238 -3.62 -5.91 -7.21
CA VAL A 238 -4.57 -6.99 -6.91
C VAL A 238 -5.10 -6.86 -5.49
N MET A 239 -6.43 -6.81 -5.37
CA MET A 239 -7.13 -6.95 -4.09
C MET A 239 -7.85 -8.30 -4.05
N THR A 240 -7.32 -9.23 -3.27
CA THR A 240 -7.88 -10.58 -3.08
C THR A 240 -9.05 -10.58 -2.10
N ASP A 241 -9.73 -11.71 -1.96
CA ASP A 241 -10.78 -11.91 -0.95
C ASP A 241 -10.22 -11.72 0.48
N VAL A 242 -9.02 -12.25 0.73
CA VAL A 242 -8.32 -12.08 2.02
C VAL A 242 -7.92 -10.61 2.22
N GLY A 243 -7.46 -9.95 1.17
CA GLY A 243 -7.15 -8.52 1.20
C GLY A 243 -8.35 -7.67 1.59
N ARG A 244 -9.53 -7.96 1.05
CA ARG A 244 -10.77 -7.24 1.37
C ARG A 244 -11.21 -7.38 2.83
N ASP A 245 -10.91 -8.50 3.46
CA ASP A 245 -11.17 -8.68 4.90
C ASP A 245 -10.22 -7.85 5.78
N ASN A 246 -9.08 -7.40 5.23
CA ASN A 246 -8.08 -6.57 5.89
C ASN A 246 -8.09 -5.12 5.38
N ALA A 247 -9.02 -4.77 4.49
CA ALA A 247 -9.24 -3.41 4.03
C ALA A 247 -9.89 -2.57 5.14
N TRP A 248 -9.29 -1.44 5.49
CA TRP A 248 -9.84 -0.53 6.50
C TRP A 248 -9.49 0.93 6.19
N GLY A 249 -10.27 1.86 6.72
CA GLY A 249 -9.98 3.29 6.61
C GLY A 249 -9.91 3.97 7.97
N TYR A 250 -9.81 5.31 7.97
CA TYR A 250 -9.64 6.10 9.19
C TYR A 250 -10.81 5.95 10.17
N GLY A 251 -10.57 5.44 11.37
CA GLY A 251 -11.57 5.33 12.42
C GLY A 251 -11.68 3.93 13.02
N GLY A 252 -12.67 3.74 13.88
CA GLY A 252 -12.93 2.42 14.46
C GLY A 252 -13.30 1.43 13.37
N GLN A 253 -13.07 0.13 13.61
CA GLN A 253 -13.35 -0.91 12.62
C GLN A 253 -14.79 -0.88 12.09
N ASN A 254 -15.76 -0.20 12.73
CA ASN A 254 -17.15 -0.05 12.27
C ASN A 254 -17.50 1.36 11.72
N SER A 255 -16.52 2.22 11.41
CA SER A 255 -16.77 3.55 10.84
C SER A 255 -17.13 3.50 9.35
N SER A 256 -17.75 4.58 8.87
CA SER A 256 -18.14 4.79 7.47
C SER A 256 -16.97 4.86 6.48
N THR A 257 -15.73 4.91 6.98
CA THR A 257 -14.48 4.97 6.21
C THR A 257 -13.94 3.62 5.78
N ARG A 258 -14.67 2.51 6.01
CA ARG A 258 -14.26 1.13 5.67
C ARG A 258 -13.83 0.87 4.21
N CYS A 259 -14.10 1.80 3.28
CA CYS A 259 -13.80 1.64 1.86
C CYS A 259 -12.64 2.54 1.39
N TYR A 260 -11.68 2.88 2.28
CA TYR A 260 -10.54 3.76 1.97
C TYR A 260 -9.41 3.02 1.21
N THR A 261 -9.75 2.12 0.28
CA THR A 261 -8.80 1.10 -0.17
C THR A 261 -8.68 0.95 -1.67
N GLY A 262 -7.44 0.66 -2.08
CA GLY A 262 -7.15 -0.16 -3.25
C GLY A 262 -6.47 0.53 -4.44
N GLY A 263 -6.23 1.84 -4.36
CA GLY A 263 -5.72 2.62 -5.47
C GLY A 263 -4.38 3.30 -5.21
N ILE A 264 -4.12 4.30 -6.05
CA ILE A 264 -3.04 5.28 -5.89
C ILE A 264 -3.66 6.52 -5.26
N ASP A 265 -3.06 7.02 -4.19
CA ASP A 265 -3.48 8.26 -3.54
C ASP A 265 -2.30 9.23 -3.43
N THR A 266 -2.44 10.33 -4.15
CA THR A 266 -1.52 11.46 -4.14
C THR A 266 -2.31 12.67 -3.69
N HIS A 267 -2.25 13.01 -2.40
CA HIS A 267 -2.78 14.28 -1.93
C HIS A 267 -1.61 15.23 -1.66
N ALA A 268 -1.78 16.47 -2.11
CA ALA A 268 -1.04 17.57 -1.52
C ALA A 268 -1.62 17.77 -0.12
N SER A 269 -0.76 17.80 0.90
CA SER A 269 -1.15 18.28 2.22
C SER A 269 -1.51 19.75 2.17
#